data_AF-A0A3B9I8Y2-F1
#
_entry.id   AF-A0A3B9I8Y2-F1
#
_cell.length_a   1.000
_cell.length_b   1.000
_cell.length_c   1.000
_cell.angle_alpha   90.00
_cell.angle_beta   90.00
_cell.angle_gamma   90.00
#
_symmetry.space_group_name_H-M   'P 1'
#
loop_
_entity.id
_entity.type
_entity.pdbx_description
1 polymer ?
#
loop_
_entity_poly.entity_id
_entity_poly.type
_entity_poly.pdbx_seq_one_letter_code
_entity_poly.pdbx_strand_id
1 'polypeptide(L)'
;GGMALQTACVDTRIKATVISTMYDMSRVAGNGYFDGADSKEARKAARESVNAQRTEDYRNGSYKRAGGVVDPLPEDAPFFVKDYYDYYKTERGYHPRSLNSNDGWTVNTQTSLMNMRLFTYADEIDSAVLMIHGEKAHSCYLSRDTFRLLKGDNKELMIIPGAVHTDLYDRKDIIPFEKIRHFFEEYLK
;
A
#
# COMPACT_ATOMS: atom_id res chain seq x y z
N GLY A 1 6.66 2.04 0.64
CA GLY A 1 5.30 1.93 0.05
C GLY A 1 4.87 3.25 -0.55
N GLY A 2 3.62 3.39 -0.99
CA GLY A 2 3.16 4.53 -1.81
C GLY A 2 3.29 5.90 -1.15
N MET A 3 3.17 6.00 0.17
CA MET A 3 3.33 7.29 0.86
C MET A 3 4.72 7.91 0.70
N ALA A 4 5.77 7.10 0.49
CA ALA A 4 7.11 7.63 0.20
C ALA A 4 7.13 8.42 -1.12
N LEU A 5 6.44 7.91 -2.15
CA LEU A 5 6.28 8.63 -3.42
C LEU A 5 5.46 9.90 -3.26
N GLN A 6 4.37 9.83 -2.49
CA GLN A 6 3.53 10.99 -2.22
C GLN A 6 4.32 12.11 -1.54
N THR A 7 5.22 11.77 -0.61
CA THR A 7 6.10 12.77 0.02
C THR A 7 7.08 13.34 -0.99
N ALA A 8 7.63 12.52 -1.90
CA ALA A 8 8.52 12.99 -2.96
C ALA A 8 7.83 13.95 -3.95
N CYS A 9 6.50 13.89 -4.12
CA CYS A 9 5.74 14.85 -4.93
C CYS A 9 5.84 16.30 -4.42
N VAL A 10 6.18 16.54 -3.15
CA VAL A 10 6.16 17.89 -2.55
C VAL A 10 7.47 18.28 -1.89
N ASP A 11 8.25 17.32 -1.41
CA ASP A 11 9.47 17.61 -0.66
C ASP A 11 10.71 17.59 -1.55
N THR A 12 11.08 18.77 -2.05
CA THR A 12 12.25 18.99 -2.91
C THR A 12 13.60 18.68 -2.26
N ARG A 13 13.62 18.41 -0.95
CA ARG A 13 14.83 17.96 -0.23
C ARG A 13 15.14 16.50 -0.50
N ILE A 14 14.14 15.69 -0.86
CA ILE A 14 14.31 14.27 -1.19
C ILE A 14 15.08 14.17 -2.52
N LYS A 15 16.21 13.44 -2.50
CA LYS A 15 17.09 13.28 -3.67
C LYS A 15 16.91 11.95 -4.40
N ALA A 16 16.45 10.93 -3.68
CA ALA A 16 16.17 9.60 -4.22
C ALA A 16 15.06 8.93 -3.41
N THR A 17 14.15 8.23 -4.09
CA THR A 17 13.03 7.51 -3.47
C THR A 17 13.02 6.06 -3.92
N VAL A 18 13.04 5.12 -2.96
CA VAL A 18 12.84 3.69 -3.23
C VAL A 18 11.49 3.25 -2.68
N ILE A 19 10.76 2.48 -3.49
CA ILE A 19 9.43 1.98 -3.17
C ILE A 19 9.43 0.47 -3.37
N SER A 20 9.10 -0.29 -2.33
CA SER A 20 8.92 -1.73 -2.40
C SER A 20 7.45 -2.11 -2.23
N THR A 21 6.93 -2.95 -3.13
CA THR A 21 5.61 -3.60 -3.09
C THR A 21 4.45 -2.66 -2.72
N MET A 22 4.39 -1.48 -3.35
CA MET A 22 3.50 -0.42 -2.86
C MET A 22 2.01 -0.70 -3.02
N TYR A 23 1.26 0.07 -2.23
CA TYR A 23 -0.14 0.38 -2.46
C TYR A 23 -0.31 1.87 -2.75
N ASP A 24 -1.17 2.18 -3.71
CA ASP A 24 -1.94 3.43 -3.70
C ASP A 24 -3.14 3.26 -2.76
N MET A 25 -2.99 3.74 -1.53
CA MET A 25 -4.04 3.60 -0.52
C MET A 25 -5.30 4.40 -0.86
N SER A 26 -5.20 5.49 -1.64
CA SER A 26 -6.38 6.24 -2.06
C SER A 26 -7.18 5.51 -3.13
N ARG A 27 -6.50 4.84 -4.07
CA ARG A 27 -7.18 3.99 -5.06
C ARG A 27 -7.87 2.83 -4.39
N VAL A 28 -7.18 2.11 -3.49
CA VAL A 28 -7.79 0.98 -2.78
C VAL A 28 -8.94 1.42 -1.87
N ALA A 29 -8.82 2.54 -1.14
CA ALA A 29 -9.92 3.05 -0.31
C ALA A 29 -11.14 3.50 -1.14
N GLY A 30 -10.93 4.03 -2.34
CA GLY A 30 -12.00 4.52 -3.21
C GLY A 30 -12.61 3.47 -4.15
N ASN A 31 -11.81 2.53 -4.64
CA ASN A 31 -12.19 1.62 -5.72
C ASN A 31 -12.10 0.14 -5.30
N GLY A 32 -11.59 -0.16 -4.11
CA GLY A 32 -11.28 -1.53 -3.70
C GLY A 32 -10.12 -2.15 -4.47
N TYR A 33 -9.91 -3.44 -4.24
CA TYR A 33 -8.93 -4.22 -5.01
C TYR A 33 -9.36 -4.37 -6.46
N PHE A 34 -8.39 -4.26 -7.38
CA PHE A 34 -8.61 -4.42 -8.83
C PHE A 34 -9.71 -3.51 -9.39
N ASP A 35 -9.95 -2.37 -8.74
CA ASP A 35 -11.05 -1.45 -9.05
C ASP A 35 -12.45 -2.07 -9.02
N GLY A 36 -12.64 -3.17 -8.27
CA GLY A 36 -13.92 -3.90 -8.21
C GLY A 36 -15.10 -3.10 -7.62
N ALA A 37 -14.83 -1.97 -6.97
CA ALA A 37 -15.81 -1.02 -6.45
C ALA A 37 -15.68 0.37 -7.11
N ASP A 38 -15.11 0.48 -8.30
CA ASP A 38 -15.01 1.75 -9.05
C ASP A 38 -16.34 2.16 -9.69
N SER A 39 -17.36 2.35 -8.86
CA SER A 39 -18.66 2.92 -9.26
C SER A 39 -19.13 3.98 -8.27
N LYS A 40 -19.95 4.90 -8.77
CA LYS A 40 -20.55 5.96 -7.95
C LYS A 40 -21.38 5.36 -6.82
N GLU A 41 -22.11 4.30 -7.13
CA GLU A 41 -23.05 3.60 -6.25
C GLU A 41 -22.29 2.88 -5.13
N ALA A 42 -21.26 2.10 -5.47
CA ALA A 42 -20.43 1.40 -4.49
C ALA A 42 -19.72 2.40 -3.55
N ARG A 43 -19.15 3.48 -4.12
CA ARG A 43 -18.54 4.55 -3.32
C ARG A 43 -19.54 5.27 -2.42
N LYS A 44 -20.78 5.48 -2.86
CA LYS A 44 -21.84 6.07 -2.03
C LYS A 44 -22.18 5.16 -0.87
N ALA A 45 -22.40 3.88 -1.12
CA ALA A 45 -22.69 2.89 -0.08
C ALA A 45 -21.55 2.80 0.96
N ALA A 46 -20.29 2.80 0.52
CA ALA A 46 -19.14 2.82 1.42
C ALA A 46 -19.12 4.08 2.32
N ARG A 47 -19.39 5.27 1.76
CA ARG A 47 -19.48 6.51 2.55
C ARG A 47 -20.65 6.49 3.53
N GLU A 48 -21.81 5.97 3.14
CA GLU A 48 -22.97 5.84 4.02
C GLU A 48 -22.67 4.92 5.21
N SER A 49 -22.02 3.78 4.97
CA SER A 49 -21.56 2.87 6.02
C SER A 49 -20.58 3.54 7.00
N VAL A 50 -19.56 4.23 6.47
CA VAL A 50 -18.59 4.94 7.31
C VAL A 50 -19.24 6.10 8.09
N ASN A 51 -20.18 6.84 7.50
CA ASN A 51 -20.90 7.92 8.19
C ASN A 51 -21.78 7.39 9.32
N ALA A 52 -22.45 6.26 9.12
CA ALA A 52 -23.20 5.58 10.18
C ALA A 52 -22.26 5.18 11.34
N GLN A 53 -21.10 4.60 11.02
CA GLN A 53 -20.10 4.23 12.03
C GLN A 53 -19.57 5.45 12.79
N ARG A 54 -19.30 6.57 12.11
CA ARG A 54 -18.85 7.81 12.79
C ARG A 54 -19.88 8.33 13.79
N THR A 55 -21.17 8.18 13.49
CA THR A 55 -22.26 8.57 14.40
C THR A 55 -22.32 7.64 15.61
N GLU A 56 -22.11 6.34 15.41
CA GLU A 56 -22.00 5.37 16.49
C GLU A 56 -20.76 5.66 17.37
N ASP A 57 -19.59 5.87 16.77
CA ASP A 57 -18.35 6.18 17.47
C ASP A 57 -18.51 7.43 18.36
N TYR A 58 -19.20 8.48 17.85
CA TYR A 58 -19.52 9.69 18.60
C TYR A 58 -20.41 9.40 19.82
N ARG A 59 -21.46 8.58 19.67
CA ARG A 59 -22.34 8.21 20.77
C ARG A 59 -21.63 7.38 21.84
N ASN A 60 -20.72 6.51 21.42
CA ASN A 60 -20.02 5.58 22.30
C ASN A 60 -18.80 6.19 23.00
N GLY A 61 -18.29 7.34 22.52
CA GLY A 61 -17.05 7.94 23.03
C GLY A 61 -15.79 7.10 22.75
N SER A 62 -15.89 6.12 21.87
CA SER A 62 -14.80 5.21 21.47
C SER A 62 -14.98 4.78 20.01
N TYR A 63 -13.89 4.42 19.36
CA TYR A 63 -13.91 4.09 17.93
C TYR A 63 -13.90 2.59 17.70
N LYS A 64 -14.83 2.10 16.87
CA LYS A 64 -14.82 0.70 16.44
C LYS A 64 -13.56 0.39 15.62
N ARG A 65 -12.89 -0.70 15.97
CA ARG A 65 -11.75 -1.25 15.24
C ARG A 65 -12.20 -2.17 14.11
N ALA A 66 -11.49 -2.13 12.99
CA ALA A 66 -11.81 -2.88 11.77
C ALA A 66 -11.29 -4.33 11.81
N GLY A 67 -10.43 -4.68 12.77
CA GLY A 67 -9.69 -5.93 12.77
C GLY A 67 -8.47 -5.85 11.85
N GLY A 68 -7.41 -6.57 12.23
CA GLY A 68 -6.23 -6.74 11.39
C GLY A 68 -6.49 -7.74 10.26
N VAL A 69 -5.45 -8.47 9.86
CA VAL A 69 -5.62 -9.64 8.99
C VAL A 69 -6.60 -10.61 9.65
N VAL A 70 -7.51 -11.17 8.85
CA VAL A 70 -8.57 -12.08 9.32
C VAL A 70 -7.97 -13.29 10.04
N ASP A 71 -8.55 -13.65 11.18
CA ASP A 71 -8.12 -14.80 12.00
C ASP A 71 -9.32 -15.30 12.82
N PRO A 72 -9.79 -16.55 12.64
CA PRO A 72 -9.21 -17.61 11.80
C PRO A 72 -9.33 -17.33 10.29
N LEU A 73 -8.34 -17.80 9.52
CA LEU A 73 -8.31 -17.64 8.07
C LEU A 73 -9.42 -18.47 7.39
N PRO A 74 -10.32 -17.87 6.60
CA PRO A 74 -11.31 -18.62 5.83
C PRO A 74 -10.66 -19.53 4.79
N GLU A 75 -11.22 -20.72 4.57
CA GLU A 75 -10.68 -21.71 3.62
C GLU A 75 -10.64 -21.18 2.17
N ASP A 76 -11.68 -20.43 1.80
CA ASP A 76 -11.89 -19.79 0.50
C ASP A 76 -11.22 -18.42 0.36
N ALA A 77 -10.42 -18.00 1.36
CA ALA A 77 -9.72 -16.72 1.30
C ALA A 77 -8.84 -16.61 0.04
N PRO A 78 -8.81 -15.44 -0.62
CA PRO A 78 -7.91 -15.21 -1.74
C PRO A 78 -6.45 -15.48 -1.36
N PHE A 79 -5.64 -15.97 -2.29
CA PHE A 79 -4.26 -16.38 -2.03
C PHE A 79 -3.42 -15.31 -1.30
N PHE A 80 -3.55 -14.03 -1.71
CA PHE A 80 -2.83 -12.94 -1.06
C PHE A 80 -3.24 -12.69 0.40
N VAL A 81 -4.47 -13.06 0.79
CA VAL A 81 -4.92 -13.00 2.18
C VAL A 81 -4.28 -14.12 2.99
N LYS A 82 -4.07 -15.30 2.38
CA LYS A 82 -3.31 -16.41 2.98
C LYS A 82 -1.85 -16.00 3.22
N ASP A 83 -1.23 -15.31 2.24
CA ASP A 83 0.11 -14.75 2.40
C ASP A 83 0.19 -13.70 3.52
N TYR A 84 -0.83 -12.82 3.61
CA TYR A 84 -0.89 -11.85 4.71
C TYR A 84 -1.08 -12.53 6.06
N TYR A 85 -1.87 -13.61 6.13
CA TYR A 85 -2.04 -14.39 7.36
C TYR A 85 -0.70 -15.02 7.78
N ASP A 86 -0.05 -15.73 6.86
CA ASP A 86 1.25 -16.35 7.10
C ASP A 86 2.27 -15.35 7.65
N TYR A 87 2.31 -14.12 7.13
CA TYR A 87 3.20 -13.09 7.67
C TYR A 87 2.71 -12.50 9.01
N TYR A 88 1.49 -11.98 9.08
CA TYR A 88 1.05 -11.15 10.21
C TYR A 88 0.52 -11.94 11.41
N LYS A 89 0.14 -13.21 11.24
CA LYS A 89 -0.51 -14.05 12.27
C LYS A 89 0.35 -15.23 12.73
N THR A 90 1.54 -15.40 12.18
CA THR A 90 2.49 -16.45 12.60
C THR A 90 3.80 -15.84 13.10
N GLU A 91 4.69 -16.67 13.64
CA GLU A 91 6.02 -16.27 14.09
C GLU A 91 6.89 -15.64 12.98
N ARG A 92 6.53 -15.78 11.70
CA ARG A 92 7.23 -15.17 10.56
C ARG A 92 7.34 -13.65 10.69
N GLY A 93 6.23 -12.98 11.05
CA GLY A 93 6.16 -11.52 11.07
C GLY A 93 5.19 -10.93 12.09
N TYR A 94 4.59 -11.76 12.96
CA TYR A 94 3.71 -11.28 14.02
C TYR A 94 4.44 -10.32 14.95
N HIS A 95 3.76 -9.23 15.32
CA HIS A 95 4.25 -8.32 16.32
C HIS A 95 3.08 -7.72 17.13
N PRO A 96 3.14 -7.66 18.48
CA PRO A 96 2.01 -7.26 19.32
C PRO A 96 1.57 -5.80 19.16
N ARG A 97 2.45 -4.93 18.62
CA ARG A 97 2.11 -3.53 18.29
C ARG A 97 1.64 -3.32 16.84
N SER A 98 1.66 -4.37 16.00
CA SER A 98 1.23 -4.24 14.60
C SER A 98 -0.29 -4.24 14.54
N LEU A 99 -0.88 -3.21 13.93
CA LEU A 99 -2.33 -3.18 13.73
C LEU A 99 -2.79 -4.30 12.82
N ASN A 100 -2.03 -4.62 11.77
CA ASN A 100 -2.35 -5.72 10.86
C ASN A 100 -2.30 -7.09 11.56
N SER A 101 -1.46 -7.25 12.59
CA SER A 101 -1.43 -8.48 13.38
C SER A 101 -2.57 -8.59 14.40
N ASN A 102 -3.15 -7.46 14.82
CA ASN A 102 -4.08 -7.39 15.95
C ASN A 102 -5.40 -6.72 15.53
N ASP A 103 -5.76 -5.58 16.14
CA ASP A 103 -7.11 -5.00 16.02
C ASP A 103 -7.33 -4.14 14.75
N GLY A 104 -6.35 -4.04 13.85
CA GLY A 104 -6.47 -3.21 12.65
C GLY A 104 -6.60 -1.73 12.96
N TRP A 105 -7.04 -0.92 12.00
CA TRP A 105 -7.30 0.52 12.18
C TRP A 105 -8.73 0.77 12.71
N THR A 106 -9.10 2.01 13.01
CA THR A 106 -10.53 2.33 13.21
C THR A 106 -11.27 2.21 11.88
N VAL A 107 -12.53 1.80 11.89
CA VAL A 107 -13.34 1.65 10.66
C VAL A 107 -13.39 2.96 9.86
N ASN A 108 -13.33 4.12 10.53
CA ASN A 108 -13.35 5.43 9.89
C ASN A 108 -11.97 5.96 9.44
N THR A 109 -10.86 5.25 9.68
CA THR A 109 -9.49 5.74 9.41
C THR A 109 -9.28 6.14 7.95
N GLN A 110 -9.88 5.41 7.00
CA GLN A 110 -9.64 5.65 5.56
C GLN A 110 -10.49 6.80 4.97
N THR A 111 -11.30 7.49 5.77
CA THR A 111 -12.25 8.52 5.26
C THR A 111 -11.55 9.59 4.41
N SER A 112 -10.33 10.02 4.80
CA SER A 112 -9.55 10.98 4.00
C SER A 112 -9.15 10.40 2.65
N LEU A 113 -8.62 9.18 2.63
CA LEU A 113 -8.18 8.47 1.43
C LEU A 113 -9.33 8.09 0.48
N MET A 114 -10.56 7.98 0.99
CA MET A 114 -11.76 7.78 0.16
C MET A 114 -12.11 9.01 -0.70
N ASN A 115 -11.58 10.19 -0.36
CA ASN A 115 -11.91 11.46 -1.03
C ASN A 115 -10.68 12.22 -1.55
N MET A 116 -9.47 11.78 -1.22
CA MET A 116 -8.23 12.43 -1.65
C MET A 116 -7.44 11.45 -2.50
N ARG A 117 -7.15 11.81 -3.75
CA ARG A 117 -6.28 11.01 -4.62
C ARG A 117 -4.81 11.37 -4.35
N LEU A 118 -3.98 10.34 -4.22
CA LEU A 118 -2.54 10.48 -4.15
C LEU A 118 -1.95 10.62 -5.57
N PHE A 119 -0.69 11.03 -5.64
CA PHE A 119 0.13 11.06 -6.85
C PHE A 119 -0.33 12.04 -7.94
N THR A 120 -1.16 13.02 -7.60
CA THR A 120 -1.60 14.08 -8.54
C THR A 120 -0.44 14.82 -9.20
N TYR A 121 0.66 15.02 -8.47
CA TYR A 121 1.87 15.71 -8.93
C TYR A 121 3.07 14.76 -9.06
N ALA A 122 2.82 13.48 -9.33
CA ALA A 122 3.90 12.50 -9.44
C ALA A 122 4.76 12.68 -10.70
N ASP A 123 4.23 13.34 -11.72
CA ASP A 123 4.98 13.77 -12.92
C ASP A 123 5.94 14.93 -12.65
N GLU A 124 5.76 15.67 -11.54
CA GLU A 124 6.62 16.78 -11.11
C GLU A 124 7.80 16.33 -10.22
N ILE A 125 7.97 15.03 -9.98
CA ILE A 125 9.08 14.52 -9.17
C ILE A 125 10.38 14.61 -9.99
N ASP A 126 11.22 15.59 -9.69
CA ASP A 126 12.56 15.73 -10.29
C ASP A 126 13.54 14.66 -9.81
N SER A 127 13.46 14.28 -8.53
CA SER A 127 14.38 13.31 -7.90
C SER A 127 14.26 11.90 -8.48
N ALA A 128 15.29 11.08 -8.29
CA ALA A 128 15.28 9.72 -8.82
C ALA A 128 14.26 8.84 -8.09
N VAL A 129 13.60 7.94 -8.81
CA VAL A 129 12.63 7.00 -8.22
C VAL A 129 12.91 5.59 -8.71
N LEU A 130 13.07 4.65 -7.77
CA LEU A 130 13.12 3.22 -8.03
C LEU A 130 11.90 2.54 -7.40
N MET A 131 11.06 1.96 -8.24
CA MET A 131 9.91 1.15 -7.84
C MET A 131 10.26 -0.33 -8.00
N ILE A 132 10.08 -1.13 -6.95
CA ILE A 132 10.37 -2.57 -6.93
C ILE A 132 9.08 -3.31 -6.60
N HIS A 133 8.70 -4.29 -7.42
CA HIS A 133 7.48 -5.06 -7.20
C HIS A 133 7.61 -6.52 -7.66
N GLY A 134 7.00 -7.45 -6.93
CA GLY A 134 6.91 -8.85 -7.36
C GLY A 134 5.93 -9.04 -8.51
N GLU A 135 6.30 -9.83 -9.51
CA GLU A 135 5.48 -10.12 -10.71
C GLU A 135 4.13 -10.74 -10.37
N LYS A 136 4.10 -11.66 -9.40
CA LYS A 136 2.89 -12.39 -8.98
C LYS A 136 2.15 -11.70 -7.84
N ALA A 137 2.63 -10.55 -7.37
CA ALA A 137 1.94 -9.81 -6.33
C ALA A 137 0.60 -9.29 -6.84
N HIS A 138 -0.48 -9.59 -6.13
CA HIS A 138 -1.82 -9.06 -6.39
C HIS A 138 -1.86 -7.52 -6.50
N SER A 139 -0.95 -6.83 -5.81
CA SER A 139 -0.86 -5.37 -5.82
C SER A 139 0.05 -4.80 -6.93
N CYS A 140 0.65 -5.62 -7.80
CA CYS A 140 1.61 -5.17 -8.81
C CYS A 140 1.03 -4.13 -9.78
N TYR A 141 -0.28 -4.19 -10.06
CA TYR A 141 -0.95 -3.21 -10.91
C TYR A 141 -0.83 -1.78 -10.36
N LEU A 142 -0.77 -1.61 -9.04
CA LEU A 142 -0.62 -0.29 -8.40
C LEU A 142 0.71 0.34 -8.79
N SER A 143 1.82 -0.40 -8.68
CA SER A 143 3.14 0.10 -9.11
C SER A 143 3.20 0.35 -10.62
N ARG A 144 2.64 -0.55 -11.44
CA ARG A 144 2.63 -0.38 -12.91
C ARG A 144 1.87 0.88 -13.32
N ASP A 145 0.72 1.13 -12.70
CA ASP A 145 -0.11 2.28 -13.04
C ASP A 145 0.50 3.59 -12.52
N THR A 146 1.00 3.59 -11.27
CA THR A 146 1.70 4.75 -10.69
C THR A 146 2.97 5.10 -11.47
N PHE A 147 3.75 4.11 -11.93
CA PHE A 147 4.97 4.36 -12.70
C PHE A 147 4.70 5.13 -14.00
N ARG A 148 3.55 4.91 -14.67
CA ARG A 148 3.20 5.65 -15.90
C ARG A 148 2.98 7.14 -15.68
N LEU A 149 2.72 7.56 -14.45
CA LEU A 149 2.57 8.97 -14.08
C LEU A 149 3.94 9.66 -14.07
N LEU A 150 5.00 8.95 -13.68
CA LEU A 150 6.34 9.52 -13.53
C LEU A 150 6.93 9.96 -14.88
N LYS A 151 7.76 11.00 -14.83
CA LYS A 151 8.50 11.56 -15.98
C LYS A 151 9.99 11.66 -15.66
N GLY A 152 10.80 11.74 -16.71
CA GLY A 152 12.26 11.74 -16.63
C GLY A 152 12.88 10.37 -16.89
N ASP A 153 14.18 10.37 -17.13
CA ASP A 153 15.02 9.20 -17.41
C ASP A 153 15.62 8.57 -16.15
N ASN A 154 15.50 9.23 -14.99
CA ASN A 154 15.92 8.76 -13.67
C ASN A 154 14.81 8.01 -12.90
N LYS A 155 13.88 7.39 -13.62
CA LYS A 155 12.73 6.65 -13.06
C LYS A 155 12.81 5.20 -13.52
N GLU A 156 12.77 4.26 -12.58
CA GLU A 156 12.88 2.83 -12.87
C GLU A 156 11.79 2.02 -12.18
N LEU A 157 11.21 1.05 -12.92
CA LEU A 157 10.34 0.01 -12.38
C LEU A 157 11.01 -1.36 -12.55
N MET A 158 11.49 -1.92 -11.45
CA MET A 158 12.04 -3.26 -11.36
C MET A 158 10.97 -4.27 -10.97
N ILE A 159 10.62 -5.17 -11.89
CA ILE A 159 9.72 -6.30 -11.63
C ILE A 159 10.54 -7.55 -11.30
N ILE A 160 10.25 -8.18 -10.17
CA ILE A 160 10.94 -9.40 -9.71
C ILE A 160 10.12 -10.62 -10.14
N PRO A 161 10.62 -11.45 -11.09
CA PRO A 161 9.88 -12.59 -11.60
C PRO A 161 9.50 -13.56 -10.49
N GLY A 162 8.27 -14.08 -10.53
CA GLY A 162 7.77 -15.09 -9.59
C GLY A 162 7.46 -14.61 -8.17
N ALA A 163 7.95 -13.46 -7.72
CA ALA A 163 7.76 -12.98 -6.35
C ALA A 163 6.31 -12.49 -6.10
N VAL A 164 5.79 -12.77 -4.90
CA VAL A 164 4.49 -12.27 -4.43
C VAL A 164 4.64 -11.02 -3.55
N HIS A 165 3.55 -10.53 -2.96
CA HIS A 165 3.57 -9.26 -2.21
C HIS A 165 4.45 -9.31 -0.96
N THR A 166 4.27 -10.34 -0.14
CA THR A 166 4.94 -10.50 1.16
C THR A 166 6.37 -11.01 1.03
N ASP A 167 6.77 -11.55 -0.12
CA ASP A 167 8.19 -11.89 -0.37
C ASP A 167 9.09 -10.67 -0.19
N LEU A 168 8.63 -9.49 -0.59
CA LEU A 168 9.38 -8.24 -0.43
C LEU A 168 9.37 -7.66 0.98
N TYR A 169 8.80 -8.36 1.97
CA TYR A 169 8.84 -7.95 3.37
C TYR A 169 10.07 -8.50 4.10
N ASP A 170 10.42 -9.76 3.85
CA ASP A 170 11.39 -10.49 4.67
C ASP A 170 12.31 -11.46 3.89
N ARG A 171 12.00 -11.80 2.63
CA ARG A 171 12.81 -12.75 1.84
C ARG A 171 14.07 -12.06 1.29
N LYS A 172 15.15 -12.14 2.05
CA LYS A 172 16.44 -11.50 1.73
C LYS A 172 17.06 -12.00 0.42
N ASP A 173 16.72 -13.21 0.00
CA ASP A 173 17.09 -13.82 -1.29
C ASP A 173 16.32 -13.22 -2.48
N ILE A 174 15.18 -12.58 -2.22
CA ILE A 174 14.30 -11.97 -3.24
C ILE A 174 14.45 -10.44 -3.24
N ILE A 175 14.58 -9.81 -2.07
CA ILE A 175 14.73 -8.36 -1.95
C ILE A 175 16.06 -7.92 -2.60
N PRO A 176 16.05 -7.05 -3.62
CA PRO A 176 17.24 -6.71 -4.39
C PRO A 176 18.07 -5.63 -3.68
N PHE A 177 18.60 -5.95 -2.49
CA PHE A 177 19.35 -4.99 -1.66
C PHE A 177 20.54 -4.35 -2.38
N GLU A 178 21.25 -5.10 -3.21
CA GLU A 178 22.38 -4.57 -3.99
C GLU A 178 21.94 -3.48 -4.98
N LYS A 179 20.81 -3.69 -5.67
CA LYS A 179 20.23 -2.66 -6.56
C LYS A 179 19.79 -1.43 -5.78
N ILE A 180 19.17 -1.62 -4.62
CA ILE A 180 18.75 -0.52 -3.73
C ILE A 180 19.97 0.29 -3.26
N ARG A 181 21.04 -0.39 -2.84
CA ARG A 181 22.30 0.24 -2.42
C ARG A 181 22.89 1.10 -3.55
N HIS A 182 23.09 0.50 -4.72
CA HIS A 182 23.67 1.21 -5.88
C HIS A 182 22.82 2.41 -6.29
N PHE A 183 21.49 2.28 -6.27
CA PHE A 183 20.59 3.38 -6.58
C PHE A 183 20.79 4.56 -5.61
N PHE A 184 20.88 4.30 -4.30
CA PHE A 184 21.15 5.39 -3.35
C PHE A 184 22.56 5.97 -3.49
N GLU A 185 23.59 5.16 -3.71
CA GLU A 185 24.96 5.63 -3.95
C GLU A 185 25.05 6.54 -5.20
N GLU A 186 24.25 6.26 -6.22
CA GLU A 186 24.20 7.05 -7.45
C GLU A 186 23.53 8.41 -7.22
N TYR A 187 22.40 8.44 -6.51
CA TYR A 187 21.50 9.60 -6.43
C TYR A 187 21.51 10.39 -5.11
N LEU A 188 22.26 9.95 -4.09
CA LEU A 188 22.46 10.70 -2.83
C LEU A 188 23.80 11.45 -2.77
N LYS A 189 24.32 11.87 -3.92
CA LYS A 189 25.53 12.71 -3.99
C LYS A 189 25.28 14.13 -3.51
#